data_AF-A0AAW2S2P9-F1
#
_entry.id   AF-A0AAW2S2P9-F1
#
_cell.length_a   1.000
_cell.length_b   1.000
_cell.length_c   1.000
_cell.angle_alpha   90.00
_cell.angle_beta   90.00
_cell.angle_gamma   90.00
#
_symmetry.space_group_name_H-M   'P 1'
#
loop_
_entity.id
_entity.type
_entity.pdbx_description
1 polymer ?
#
loop_
_entity_poly.entity_id
_entity_poly.type
_entity_poly.pdbx_seq_one_letter_code
_entity_poly.pdbx_strand_id
1 'polypeptide(L)'
;MAEPIEPENGPTAQYLRELDAYNKWLEQDMSARFTMLSCMHDNLIREYEKYPTAKELWDVLKVAYGSTSATRLRALTLRFNQYVLDPKHSMIQHLDVMKDMIRELQNASCELSDEQQVLAVLRSLLSRLGDM
;
A
#
# COMPACT_ATOMS: atom_id res chain seq x y z
N MET A 1 8.08 0.33 -14.76
CA MET A 1 8.08 0.38 -16.23
C MET A 1 8.86 1.60 -16.67
N ALA A 2 9.67 1.47 -17.72
CA ALA A 2 10.35 2.60 -18.35
C ALA A 2 9.32 3.37 -19.19
N GLU A 3 9.42 4.70 -19.21
CA GLU A 3 8.57 5.54 -20.05
C GLU A 3 9.01 5.36 -21.51
N PRO A 4 8.08 5.13 -22.45
CA PRO A 4 8.42 4.97 -23.85
C PRO A 4 8.93 6.30 -24.43
N ILE A 5 9.97 6.21 -25.25
CA ILE A 5 10.54 7.36 -25.96
C ILE A 5 9.68 7.65 -27.19
N GLU A 6 9.40 8.92 -27.45
CA GLU A 6 8.70 9.33 -28.66
C GLU A 6 9.47 8.86 -29.91
N PRO A 7 8.80 8.16 -30.85
CA PRO A 7 9.49 7.62 -32.03
C PRO A 7 9.94 8.73 -32.98
N GLU A 8 11.17 8.62 -33.52
CA GLU A 8 11.67 9.54 -34.53
C GLU A 8 10.92 9.38 -35.87
N ASN A 9 10.63 10.51 -36.55
CA ASN A 9 9.91 10.53 -37.81
C ASN A 9 10.54 9.59 -38.87
N GLY A 10 9.78 8.59 -39.33
CA GLY A 10 10.23 7.64 -40.36
C GLY A 10 9.10 7.21 -41.31
N PRO A 11 9.40 6.87 -42.58
CA PRO A 11 8.39 6.48 -43.57
C PRO A 11 7.92 5.01 -43.45
N THR A 12 8.33 4.30 -42.40
CA THR A 12 8.22 2.84 -42.30
C THR A 12 6.94 2.41 -41.56
N ALA A 13 6.36 1.26 -41.94
CA ALA A 13 5.24 0.66 -41.21
C ALA A 13 5.56 0.37 -39.72
N GLN A 14 6.84 0.23 -39.39
CA GLN A 14 7.33 0.11 -38.02
C GLN A 14 7.12 1.42 -37.22
N TYR A 15 7.46 2.57 -37.79
CA TYR A 15 7.21 3.89 -37.19
C TYR A 15 5.74 4.09 -36.84
N LEU A 16 4.82 3.73 -37.74
CA LEU A 16 3.37 3.84 -37.49
C LEU A 16 2.91 2.99 -36.30
N ARG A 17 3.48 1.79 -36.11
CA ARG A 17 3.14 0.93 -34.96
C ARG A 17 3.72 1.47 -33.65
N GLU A 18 4.95 1.97 -33.69
CA GLU A 18 5.60 2.59 -32.54
C GLU A 18 4.87 3.86 -32.10
N LEU A 19 4.40 4.66 -33.06
CA LEU A 19 3.59 5.85 -32.81
C LEU A 19 2.22 5.51 -32.20
N ASP A 20 1.54 4.48 -32.71
CA ASP A 20 0.26 4.01 -32.14
C ASP A 20 0.44 3.53 -30.69
N ALA A 21 1.50 2.76 -30.43
CA ALA A 21 1.83 2.30 -29.08
C ALA A 21 2.15 3.46 -28.12
N TYR A 22 2.91 4.46 -28.59
CA TYR A 22 3.24 5.66 -27.82
C TYR A 22 1.98 6.49 -27.48
N ASN A 23 1.11 6.73 -28.47
CA ASN A 23 -0.14 7.46 -28.25
C ASN A 23 -1.07 6.74 -27.28
N LYS A 24 -1.18 5.42 -27.39
CA LYS A 24 -1.96 4.61 -26.46
C LYS A 24 -1.39 4.68 -25.04
N TRP A 25 -0.07 4.67 -24.90
CA TRP A 25 0.57 4.85 -23.61
C TRP A 25 0.26 6.24 -23.02
N LEU A 26 0.37 7.31 -23.81
CA LEU A 26 0.03 8.67 -23.38
C LEU A 26 -1.42 8.78 -22.89
N GLU A 27 -2.37 8.19 -23.62
CA GLU A 27 -3.78 8.16 -23.21
C GLU A 27 -3.96 7.47 -21.86
N GLN A 28 -3.29 6.33 -21.67
CA GLN A 28 -3.34 5.57 -20.43
C GLN A 28 -2.68 6.31 -19.26
N ASP A 29 -1.51 6.91 -19.47
CA ASP A 29 -0.81 7.69 -18.46
C ASP A 29 -1.64 8.90 -18.03
N MET A 30 -2.18 9.67 -18.98
CA MET A 30 -3.07 10.79 -18.70
C MET A 30 -4.33 10.38 -17.95
N SER A 31 -4.97 9.27 -18.35
CA SER A 31 -6.16 8.74 -17.68
C SER A 31 -5.87 8.31 -16.24
N ALA A 32 -4.77 7.60 -16.01
CA ALA A 32 -4.34 7.19 -14.68
C ALA A 32 -4.02 8.39 -13.79
N ARG A 33 -3.28 9.38 -14.33
CA ARG A 33 -2.94 10.62 -13.62
C ARG A 33 -4.19 11.41 -13.24
N PHE A 34 -5.13 11.58 -14.16
CA PHE A 34 -6.39 12.28 -13.90
C PHE A 34 -7.22 11.56 -12.84
N THR A 35 -7.32 10.23 -12.93
CA THR A 35 -8.01 9.41 -11.93
C THR A 35 -7.43 9.63 -10.54
N MET A 36 -6.09 9.56 -10.40
CA MET A 36 -5.43 9.81 -9.11
C MET A 36 -5.74 11.21 -8.56
N LEU A 37 -5.61 12.26 -9.38
CA LEU A 37 -5.89 13.64 -8.95
C LEU A 37 -7.37 13.83 -8.58
N SER A 38 -8.31 13.26 -9.34
CA SER A 38 -9.75 13.38 -9.07
C SER A 38 -10.20 12.75 -7.75
N CYS A 39 -9.41 11.83 -7.18
CA CYS A 39 -9.68 11.25 -5.86
C CYS A 39 -9.19 12.12 -4.70
N MET A 40 -8.57 13.27 -4.98
CA MET A 40 -7.99 14.16 -3.97
C MET A 40 -8.89 15.38 -3.72
N HIS A 41 -8.71 16.02 -2.56
CA HIS A 41 -9.30 17.34 -2.29
C HIS A 41 -8.57 18.45 -3.06
N ASP A 42 -9.27 19.54 -3.39
CA ASP A 42 -8.77 20.67 -4.21
C ASP A 42 -7.43 21.27 -3.74
N ASN A 43 -7.17 21.25 -2.44
CA ASN A 43 -5.90 21.72 -1.88
C ASN A 43 -4.74 20.77 -2.25
N LEU A 44 -4.98 19.46 -2.22
CA LEU A 44 -3.99 18.45 -2.61
C LEU A 44 -3.83 18.41 -4.13
N ILE A 45 -4.91 18.56 -4.91
CA ILE A 45 -4.81 18.64 -6.37
C ILE A 45 -3.79 19.72 -6.78
N ARG A 46 -3.89 20.93 -6.20
CA ARG A 46 -2.95 22.04 -6.46
C ARG A 46 -1.50 21.74 -6.07
N GLU A 47 -1.28 20.90 -5.06
CA GLU A 47 0.05 20.52 -4.62
C GLU A 47 0.70 19.48 -5.55
N TYR A 48 -0.11 18.55 -6.06
CA TYR A 48 0.34 17.35 -6.78
C TYR A 48 0.15 17.43 -8.31
N GLU A 49 -0.60 18.39 -8.85
CA GLU A 49 -0.80 18.53 -10.30
C GLU A 49 0.49 18.82 -11.08
N LYS A 50 1.51 19.35 -10.41
CA LYS A 50 2.81 19.68 -11.01
C LYS A 50 3.59 18.48 -11.55
N TYR A 51 3.21 17.24 -11.18
CA TYR A 51 3.87 16.03 -11.67
C TYR A 51 3.28 15.61 -13.02
N PRO A 52 4.03 15.66 -14.12
CA PRO A 52 3.51 15.47 -15.48
C PRO A 52 3.02 14.06 -15.80
N THR A 53 3.66 13.01 -15.27
CA THR A 53 3.28 11.61 -15.57
C THR A 53 2.55 10.97 -14.40
N ALA A 54 1.71 9.96 -14.69
CA ALA A 54 1.06 9.17 -13.64
C ALA A 54 2.09 8.50 -12.73
N LYS A 55 3.21 8.06 -13.31
CA LYS A 55 4.30 7.44 -12.56
C LYS A 55 4.94 8.40 -11.56
N GLU A 56 5.33 9.59 -12.00
CA GLU A 56 5.93 10.59 -11.11
C GLU A 56 4.97 10.99 -9.98
N LEU A 57 3.70 11.21 -10.30
CA LEU A 57 2.67 11.47 -9.30
C LEU A 57 2.58 10.34 -8.28
N TRP A 58 2.50 9.09 -8.75
CA TRP A 58 2.40 7.92 -7.88
C TRP A 58 3.62 7.73 -6.97
N ASP A 59 4.82 7.94 -7.50
CA ASP A 59 6.06 7.79 -6.74
C ASP A 59 6.14 8.81 -5.61
N VAL A 60 5.76 10.07 -5.86
CA VAL A 60 5.72 11.12 -4.82
C VAL A 60 4.64 10.81 -3.78
N LEU A 61 3.44 10.37 -4.21
CA LEU A 61 2.38 9.99 -3.27
C LEU A 61 2.81 8.81 -2.39
N LYS A 62 3.56 7.86 -2.94
CA LYS A 62 4.11 6.74 -2.17
C LYS A 62 5.13 7.21 -1.14
N VAL A 63 5.96 8.21 -1.45
CA VAL A 63 6.87 8.80 -0.46
C VAL A 63 6.10 9.55 0.63
N ALA A 64 5.11 10.36 0.25
CA ALA A 64 4.35 11.19 1.19
C ALA A 64 3.40 10.39 2.09
N TYR A 65 2.75 9.36 1.53
CA TYR A 65 1.65 8.63 2.19
C TYR A 65 1.82 7.11 2.21
N GLY A 66 2.78 6.55 1.46
CA GLY A 66 3.03 5.11 1.42
C GLY A 66 3.73 4.57 2.66
N SER A 67 4.30 5.43 3.50
CA SER A 67 4.88 5.04 4.79
C SER A 67 3.82 5.11 5.91
N THR A 68 3.78 4.08 6.76
CA THR A 68 3.00 4.17 8.00
C THR A 68 3.71 5.13 8.96
N SER A 69 2.99 6.12 9.50
CA SER A 69 3.58 7.06 10.47
C SER A 69 4.09 6.31 11.71
N ALA A 70 5.17 6.79 12.30
CA ALA A 70 5.75 6.18 13.51
C ALA A 70 4.73 6.05 14.66
N THR A 71 3.80 7.01 14.77
CA THR A 71 2.71 6.97 15.75
C THR A 71 1.73 5.83 15.47
N ARG A 72 1.30 5.65 14.22
CA ARG A 72 0.41 4.55 13.84
C ARG A 72 1.10 3.20 14.02
N LEU A 73 2.37 3.09 13.64
CA LEU A 73 3.16 1.87 13.86
C LEU A 73 3.23 1.53 15.35
N ARG A 74 3.56 2.49 16.22
CA ARG A 74 3.57 2.28 17.68
C ARG A 74 2.22 1.85 18.22
N ALA A 75 1.13 2.49 17.79
CA ALA A 75 -0.22 2.11 18.20
C ALA A 75 -0.57 0.68 17.79
N LEU A 76 -0.19 0.28 16.57
CA LEU A 76 -0.42 -1.07 16.06
C LEU A 76 0.44 -2.11 16.79
N THR A 77 1.72 -1.84 17.02
CA THR A 77 2.60 -2.69 17.82
C THR A 77 2.09 -2.83 19.25
N LEU A 78 1.58 -1.76 19.84
CA LEU A 78 1.00 -1.78 21.19
C LEU A 78 -0.26 -2.65 21.23
N ARG A 79 -1.15 -2.51 20.23
CA ARG A 79 -2.39 -3.28 20.10
C ARG A 79 -2.14 -4.76 19.81
N PHE A 80 -1.11 -5.08 19.03
CA PHE A 80 -0.72 -6.46 18.70
C PHE A 80 -0.03 -7.14 19.88
N ASN A 81 0.87 -6.41 20.54
CA ASN A 81 1.18 -6.73 21.93
C ASN A 81 -0.10 -6.55 22.77
N GLN A 82 -0.25 -6.83 24.05
CA GLN A 82 -1.53 -6.56 24.76
C GLN A 82 -2.84 -7.24 24.26
N TYR A 83 -2.99 -7.67 22.99
CA TYR A 83 -4.20 -8.35 22.53
C TYR A 83 -4.33 -9.69 23.25
N VAL A 84 -5.53 -9.92 23.75
CA VAL A 84 -5.93 -11.13 24.47
C VAL A 84 -7.24 -11.62 23.85
N LEU A 85 -7.45 -12.93 23.88
CA LEU A 85 -8.69 -13.56 23.44
C LEU A 85 -9.90 -12.90 24.11
N ASP A 86 -10.74 -12.25 23.30
CA ASP A 86 -12.02 -11.72 23.75
C ASP A 86 -12.91 -12.91 24.17
N PRO A 87 -13.49 -12.91 25.39
CA PRO A 87 -14.40 -13.97 25.84
C PRO A 87 -15.58 -14.24 24.90
N LYS A 88 -15.98 -13.26 24.09
CA LYS A 88 -17.07 -13.36 23.11
C LYS A 88 -16.62 -13.91 21.76
N HIS A 89 -15.33 -13.95 21.48
CA HIS A 89 -14.81 -14.47 20.22
C HIS A 89 -14.56 -15.98 20.29
N SER A 90 -14.89 -16.67 19.20
CA SER A 90 -14.38 -18.01 18.93
C SER A 90 -12.88 -17.98 18.64
N MET A 91 -12.22 -19.14 18.76
CA MET A 91 -10.79 -19.27 18.40
C MET A 91 -10.51 -18.84 16.96
N ILE A 92 -11.43 -19.11 16.02
CA ILE A 92 -11.26 -18.72 14.61
C ILE A 92 -11.31 -17.19 14.47
N GLN A 93 -12.31 -16.54 15.06
CA GLN A 93 -12.41 -15.08 15.03
C GLN A 93 -11.20 -14.40 15.69
N HIS A 94 -10.67 -14.98 16.76
CA HIS A 94 -9.44 -14.52 17.40
C HIS A 94 -8.23 -14.59 16.47
N LEU A 95 -8.05 -15.72 15.78
CA LEU A 95 -6.97 -15.91 14.83
C LEU A 95 -7.11 -14.96 13.62
N ASP A 96 -8.33 -14.72 13.14
CA ASP A 96 -8.58 -13.74 12.07
C ASP A 96 -8.14 -12.34 12.48
N VAL A 97 -8.52 -11.90 13.70
CA VAL A 97 -8.12 -10.59 14.24
C VAL A 97 -6.60 -10.47 14.37
N MET A 98 -5.90 -11.50 14.84
CA MET A 98 -4.44 -11.47 14.92
C MET A 98 -3.76 -11.53 13.54
N LYS A 99 -4.31 -12.32 12.61
CA LYS A 99 -3.81 -12.38 11.24
C LYS A 99 -3.92 -11.03 10.55
N ASP A 100 -5.00 -10.30 10.78
CA ASP A 100 -5.18 -8.96 10.24
C ASP A 100 -4.19 -7.97 10.88
N MET A 101 -3.95 -8.03 12.19
CA MET A 101 -2.90 -7.21 12.83
C MET A 101 -1.49 -7.51 12.30
N ILE A 102 -1.15 -8.79 12.06
CA ILE A 102 0.14 -9.18 11.46
C ILE A 102 0.27 -8.58 10.06
N ARG A 103 -0.78 -8.67 9.23
CA ARG A 103 -0.80 -8.07 7.89
C ARG A 103 -0.62 -6.55 7.94
N GLU A 104 -1.30 -5.87 8.87
CA GLU A 104 -1.13 -4.43 9.04
C GLU A 104 0.31 -4.06 9.45
N LEU A 105 0.96 -4.86 10.30
CA LEU A 105 2.36 -4.64 10.70
C LEU A 105 3.32 -4.89 9.54
N GLN A 106 3.13 -5.96 8.77
CA GLN A 106 3.93 -6.25 7.56
C GLN A 106 3.77 -5.14 6.51
N ASN A 107 2.55 -4.65 6.29
CA ASN A 107 2.28 -3.52 5.38
C ASN A 107 2.92 -2.21 5.88
N ALA A 108 3.13 -2.07 7.18
CA ALA A 108 3.87 -0.96 7.79
C ALA A 108 5.40 -1.16 7.77
N SER A 109 5.90 -2.13 6.99
CA SER A 109 7.31 -2.51 6.90
C SER A 109 7.91 -2.97 8.25
N CYS A 110 7.08 -3.50 9.14
CA CYS A 110 7.54 -4.16 10.36
C CYS A 110 7.71 -5.66 10.09
N GLU A 111 8.97 -6.10 10.05
CA GLU A 111 9.29 -7.52 9.91
C GLU A 111 8.98 -8.26 11.22
N LEU A 112 8.01 -9.16 11.18
CA LEU A 112 7.71 -10.09 12.26
C LEU A 112 8.16 -11.49 11.85
N SER A 113 9.10 -12.06 12.60
CA SER A 113 9.49 -13.46 12.39
C SER A 113 8.32 -14.40 12.72
N ASP A 114 8.31 -15.59 12.12
CA ASP A 114 7.31 -16.61 12.43
C ASP A 114 7.29 -16.94 13.93
N GLU A 115 8.47 -16.96 14.57
CA GLU A 115 8.59 -17.14 16.02
C GLU A 115 7.88 -16.03 16.80
N GLN A 116 8.07 -14.76 16.42
CA GLN A 116 7.38 -13.63 17.06
C GLN A 116 5.86 -13.70 16.87
N GLN A 117 5.40 -14.13 15.69
CA GLN A 117 3.97 -14.31 15.41
C GLN A 117 3.37 -15.44 16.29
N VAL A 118 4.04 -16.58 16.36
CA VAL A 118 3.62 -17.73 17.19
C VAL A 118 3.62 -17.37 18.67
N LEU A 119 4.67 -16.70 19.16
CA LEU A 119 4.74 -16.26 20.56
C LEU A 119 3.63 -15.27 20.91
N ALA A 120 3.29 -14.34 20.01
CA ALA A 120 2.18 -13.42 20.20
C ALA A 120 0.84 -14.17 20.28
N VAL A 121 0.63 -15.16 19.41
CA VAL A 121 -0.56 -16.01 19.44
C VAL A 121 -0.65 -16.74 20.77
N LEU A 122 0.41 -17.44 21.19
CA LEU A 122 0.45 -18.16 22.46
C LEU A 122 0.19 -17.24 23.65
N ARG A 123 0.82 -16.05 23.69
CA ARG A 123 0.60 -15.09 24.78
C ARG A 123 -0.86 -14.63 24.86
N SER A 124 -1.48 -14.33 23.72
CA SER A 124 -2.87 -13.87 23.66
C SER A 124 -3.89 -14.92 24.16
N LEU A 125 -3.50 -16.20 24.13
CA LEU A 125 -4.30 -17.34 24.62
C LEU A 125 -3.99 -17.69 26.07
N LEU A 126 -2.71 -17.64 26.47
CA LEU A 126 -2.23 -18.01 27.79
C LEU A 126 -2.64 -17.02 28.88
N SER A 127 -2.85 -15.74 28.57
CA SER A 127 -3.39 -14.78 29.53
C SER A 127 -4.76 -15.20 30.07
N ARG A 128 -5.58 -15.92 29.30
CA ARG A 128 -6.86 -16.47 29.77
C ARG A 128 -6.69 -17.68 30.71
N LEU A 129 -5.57 -18.40 30.62
CA LEU A 129 -5.29 -19.58 31.45
C LEU A 129 -4.65 -19.20 32.79
N GLY A 130 -4.05 -18.02 32.91
CA GLY A 130 -3.48 -17.50 34.16
C GLY A 130 -4.49 -16.88 35.12
N ASP A 131 -5.71 -16.58 34.64
CA ASP A 131 -6.81 -15.99 35.43
C ASP A 131 -7.84 -17.04 35.92
N MET A 132 -7.59 -18.34 35.69
CA MET A 132 -8.34 -19.46 36.29
C MET A 132 -7.58 -20.05 37.47
#